data_AF-A0A834CEY7-F1
#
_entry.id   AF-A0A834CEY7-F1
#
_cell.length_a   1.000
_cell.length_b   1.000
_cell.length_c   1.000
_cell.angle_alpha   90.00
_cell.angle_beta   90.00
_cell.angle_gamma   90.00
#
_symmetry.space_group_name_H-M   'P 1'
#
loop_
_entity.id
_entity.type
_entity.pdbx_description
1 polymer ?
#
loop_
_entity_poly.entity_id
_entity_poly.type
_entity_poly.pdbx_seq_one_letter_code
_entity_poly.pdbx_strand_id
1 'polypeptide(L)'
;MADGPTREWSDEQLKSDSVAKKDLIKFLQDHAAHSFLSEHKLLGNIKNVTKTANKEQLVVAYNQLFESKRFKGTEPEEELTEKVKAVKIEDKPKEVKAEPVDEGPPKYSKTTLKKGDKTNIPKKGDTVSCWYTGSLEDGTVFDTNVPSAAKKKKQAKPLSFKVGVGKVIRGWDEALLTMSKGETARLEIEPEWAYGKKGLPDSKIPPNAKLIFEVELVSID
;
A
#
# COMPACT_ATOMS: atom_id res chain seq x y z
N MET A 1 -7.96 -1.73 0.76
CA MET A 1 -8.01 -0.39 0.12
C MET A 1 -8.51 0.60 1.17
N ALA A 2 -7.62 1.31 1.84
CA ALA A 2 -8.03 2.52 2.53
C ALA A 2 -7.67 3.67 1.57
N ASP A 3 -8.59 3.98 0.65
CA ASP A 3 -8.55 5.27 -0.03
C ASP A 3 -8.60 6.30 1.09
N GLY A 4 -7.49 7.03 1.29
CA GLY A 4 -7.46 8.09 2.27
C GLY A 4 -8.58 9.05 1.92
N PRO A 5 -9.50 9.35 2.84
CA PRO A 5 -10.71 10.11 2.54
C PRO A 5 -10.31 11.42 1.90
N THR A 6 -10.94 11.81 0.80
CA THR A 6 -10.66 13.07 0.10
C THR A 6 -10.89 14.27 1.01
N ARG A 7 -10.09 15.35 0.88
CA ARG A 7 -10.30 16.58 1.66
C ARG A 7 -11.68 17.17 1.33
N GLU A 8 -12.62 17.04 2.25
CA GLU A 8 -14.00 17.54 2.10
C GLU A 8 -14.09 19.07 2.27
N TRP A 9 -13.16 19.66 3.04
CA TRP A 9 -13.09 21.10 3.27
C TRP A 9 -11.67 21.66 3.05
N SER A 10 -11.61 22.82 2.39
CA SER A 10 -10.38 23.62 2.20
C SER A 10 -9.99 24.37 3.47
N ASP A 11 -8.73 24.77 3.61
CA ASP A 11 -8.24 25.43 4.83
C ASP A 11 -8.95 26.76 5.15
N GLU A 12 -9.38 27.49 4.11
CA GLU A 12 -10.19 28.71 4.24
C GLU A 12 -11.61 28.42 4.76
N GLN A 13 -12.25 27.34 4.30
CA GLN A 13 -13.59 26.92 4.76
C GLN A 13 -13.55 26.40 6.19
N LEU A 14 -12.44 25.74 6.55
CA LEU A 14 -12.22 25.20 7.90
C LEU A 14 -11.99 26.31 8.94
N LYS A 15 -11.28 27.37 8.56
CA LYS A 15 -11.09 28.58 9.37
C LYS A 15 -12.35 29.44 9.45
N SER A 16 -13.23 29.35 8.47
CA SER A 16 -14.54 30.00 8.47
C SER A 16 -15.55 29.29 9.42
N ASP A 17 -16.53 30.04 9.91
CA ASP A 17 -17.64 29.54 10.74
C ASP A 17 -18.61 28.61 9.94
N SER A 18 -18.36 28.45 8.63
CA SER A 18 -19.16 27.60 7.74
C SER A 18 -19.13 26.11 8.08
N VAL A 19 -18.10 25.61 8.79
CA VAL A 19 -18.00 24.19 9.17
C VAL A 19 -18.28 24.02 10.67
N ALA A 20 -19.22 23.16 11.05
CA ALA A 20 -19.48 22.95 12.48
C ALA A 20 -18.36 22.12 13.15
N LYS A 21 -18.03 22.45 14.41
CA LYS A 21 -17.03 21.69 15.19
C LYS A 21 -17.38 20.21 15.30
N LYS A 22 -18.67 19.88 15.36
CA LYS A 22 -19.19 18.51 15.47
C LYS A 22 -18.84 17.67 14.24
N ASP A 23 -19.03 18.23 13.05
CA ASP A 23 -18.72 17.55 11.78
C ASP A 23 -17.22 17.33 11.61
N LEU A 24 -16.41 18.32 11.97
CA LEU A 24 -14.95 18.20 12.01
C LEU A 24 -14.48 17.07 12.92
N ILE A 25 -15.00 17.00 14.15
CA ILE A 25 -14.66 15.93 15.09
C ILE A 25 -15.14 14.59 14.58
N LYS A 26 -16.35 14.51 14.03
CA LYS A 26 -16.90 13.27 13.50
C LYS A 26 -16.08 12.74 12.33
N PHE A 27 -15.70 13.62 11.40
CA PHE A 27 -14.83 13.27 10.28
C PHE A 27 -13.47 12.78 10.77
N LEU A 28 -12.82 13.52 11.68
CA LEU A 28 -11.56 13.11 12.27
C LEU A 28 -11.69 11.73 12.94
N GLN A 29 -12.72 11.49 13.75
CA GLN A 29 -12.92 10.21 14.42
C GLN A 29 -13.20 9.03 13.46
N ASP A 30 -13.90 9.29 12.36
CA ASP A 30 -14.22 8.26 11.37
C ASP A 30 -12.98 7.84 10.57
N HIS A 31 -12.10 8.82 10.30
CA HIS A 31 -11.06 8.70 9.30
C HIS A 31 -9.63 8.74 9.82
N ALA A 32 -9.39 9.24 11.02
CA ALA A 32 -8.05 9.27 11.62
C ALA A 32 -7.72 7.98 12.36
N ALA A 33 -6.43 7.63 12.37
CA ALA A 33 -5.93 6.53 13.17
C ALA A 33 -6.18 6.78 14.68
N HIS A 34 -6.35 5.69 15.43
CA HIS A 34 -6.65 5.76 16.85
C HIS A 34 -5.57 6.53 17.63
N SER A 35 -4.29 6.34 17.31
CA SER A 35 -3.20 7.08 17.94
C SER A 35 -3.21 8.58 17.61
N PHE A 36 -3.63 8.96 16.40
CA PHE A 36 -3.78 10.36 16.01
C PHE A 36 -4.90 11.05 16.81
N LEU A 37 -6.03 10.36 16.97
CA LEU A 37 -7.14 10.86 17.80
C LEU A 37 -6.75 10.99 19.27
N SER A 38 -5.88 10.10 19.76
CA SER A 38 -5.40 10.11 21.15
C SER A 38 -4.48 11.31 21.40
N GLU A 39 -3.55 11.56 20.48
CA GLU A 39 -2.61 12.68 20.54
C GLU A 39 -3.33 14.04 20.59
N HIS A 40 -4.37 14.21 19.77
CA HIS A 40 -5.18 15.43 19.76
C HIS A 40 -6.35 15.43 20.76
N LYS A 41 -6.47 14.43 21.63
CA LYS A 41 -7.56 14.26 22.61
C LYS A 41 -8.96 14.30 21.99
N LEU A 42 -9.08 13.81 20.77
CA LEU A 42 -10.32 13.73 20.01
C LEU A 42 -11.03 12.40 20.21
N LEU A 43 -10.53 11.53 21.08
CA LEU A 43 -11.15 10.25 21.44
C LEU A 43 -12.32 10.45 22.42
N GLY A 44 -13.45 9.80 22.13
CA GLY A 44 -14.65 9.80 22.99
C GLY A 44 -15.87 10.47 22.36
N ASN A 45 -16.88 10.77 23.18
CA ASN A 45 -18.16 11.26 22.67
C ASN A 45 -18.02 12.67 22.08
N ILE A 46 -18.46 12.85 20.82
CA ILE A 46 -18.41 14.12 20.07
C ILE A 46 -18.94 15.29 20.90
N LYS A 47 -20.02 15.11 21.68
CA LYS A 47 -20.61 16.18 22.51
C LYS A 47 -19.66 16.65 23.63
N ASN A 48 -18.84 15.76 24.16
CA ASN A 48 -17.85 16.08 25.18
C ASN A 48 -16.60 16.71 24.54
N VAL A 49 -16.12 16.12 23.44
CA VAL A 49 -14.97 16.63 22.67
C VAL A 49 -15.23 18.04 22.17
N THR A 50 -16.46 18.37 21.71
CA THR A 50 -16.80 19.75 21.29
C THR A 50 -16.75 20.80 22.40
N LYS A 51 -16.85 20.41 23.68
CA LYS A 51 -16.75 21.32 24.82
C LYS A 51 -15.30 21.60 25.22
N THR A 52 -14.41 20.65 24.94
CA THR A 52 -13.00 20.70 25.33
C THR A 52 -12.08 21.10 24.17
N ALA A 53 -12.47 20.83 22.92
CA ALA A 53 -11.66 21.09 21.73
C ALA A 53 -12.00 22.43 21.06
N ASN A 54 -10.97 23.22 20.79
CA ASN A 54 -11.08 24.51 20.09
C ASN A 54 -11.19 24.34 18.58
N LYS A 55 -11.88 25.26 17.91
CA LYS A 55 -12.07 25.25 16.45
C LYS A 55 -10.73 25.18 15.73
N GLU A 56 -9.79 26.05 16.09
CA GLU A 56 -8.45 26.09 15.49
C GLU A 56 -7.69 24.78 15.68
N GLN A 57 -7.79 24.16 16.86
CA GLN A 57 -7.16 22.86 17.14
C GLN A 57 -7.71 21.76 16.22
N LEU A 58 -9.01 21.76 15.96
CA LEU A 58 -9.64 20.80 15.03
C LEU A 58 -9.20 21.02 13.58
N VAL A 59 -9.05 22.27 13.16
CA VAL A 59 -8.57 22.61 11.80
C VAL A 59 -7.12 22.21 11.61
N VAL A 60 -6.27 22.44 12.61
CA VAL A 60 -4.86 22.03 12.58
C VAL A 60 -4.76 20.51 12.55
N ALA A 61 -5.48 19.80 13.43
CA ALA A 61 -5.52 18.35 13.45
C ALA A 61 -6.02 17.77 12.11
N TYR A 62 -7.04 18.36 11.51
CA TYR A 62 -7.51 17.95 10.19
C TYR A 62 -6.44 18.10 9.11
N ASN A 63 -5.76 19.25 9.04
CA ASN A 63 -4.69 19.42 8.04
C ASN A 63 -3.51 18.48 8.28
N GLN A 64 -3.10 18.31 9.54
CA GLN A 64 -2.03 17.40 9.95
C GLN A 64 -2.37 15.94 9.67
N LEU A 65 -3.63 15.53 9.84
CA LEU A 65 -4.08 14.18 9.49
C LEU A 65 -3.80 13.87 8.03
N PHE A 66 -4.12 14.81 7.15
CA PHE A 66 -3.93 14.68 5.70
C PHE A 66 -2.48 14.81 5.27
N GLU A 67 -1.73 15.70 5.91
CA GLU A 67 -0.30 15.88 5.64
C GLU A 67 0.52 14.68 6.10
N SER A 68 0.22 14.18 7.30
CA SER A 68 0.88 13.01 7.91
C SER A 68 0.32 11.69 7.37
N LYS A 69 -0.78 11.73 6.62
CA LYS A 69 -1.51 10.58 6.08
C LYS A 69 -1.83 9.50 7.15
N ARG A 70 -2.07 9.91 8.40
CA ARG A 70 -2.33 9.02 9.54
C ARG A 70 -3.79 8.59 9.61
N PHE A 71 -4.31 8.06 8.51
CA PHE A 71 -5.70 7.65 8.41
C PHE A 71 -5.96 6.30 9.11
N LYS A 72 -7.21 6.07 9.49
CA LYS A 72 -7.66 4.84 10.14
C LYS A 72 -7.40 3.65 9.21
N GLY A 73 -6.57 2.70 9.68
CA GLY A 73 -6.14 1.53 8.90
C GLY A 73 -4.65 1.50 8.52
N THR A 74 -3.85 2.51 8.91
CA THR A 74 -2.38 2.52 8.71
C THR A 74 -1.56 2.24 9.97
N GLU A 75 -2.19 1.85 11.08
CA GLU A 75 -1.50 1.34 12.27
C GLU A 75 -1.82 -0.16 12.44
N PRO A 76 -0.80 -1.02 12.62
CA PRO A 76 -0.98 -2.46 12.79
C PRO A 76 -1.74 -2.73 14.09
N GLU A 77 -2.87 -3.43 14.00
CA GLU A 77 -3.55 -4.02 15.16
C GLU A 77 -2.64 -5.09 15.78
N GLU A 78 -1.79 -4.68 16.73
CA GLU A 78 -1.50 -5.49 17.90
C GLU A 78 -2.85 -5.74 18.60
N GLU A 79 -3.41 -6.93 18.44
CA GLU A 79 -4.03 -7.76 19.49
C GLU A 79 -4.88 -8.83 18.81
N LEU A 80 -4.32 -10.05 18.71
CA LEU A 80 -4.99 -11.36 18.71
C LEU A 80 -4.08 -12.36 17.98
N THR A 81 -3.24 -13.05 18.74
CA THR A 81 -3.37 -14.51 18.95
C THR A 81 -2.03 -15.07 19.40
N GLU A 82 -1.89 -15.12 20.72
CA GLU A 82 -1.02 -16.06 21.39
C GLU A 82 -1.28 -17.49 20.90
N LYS A 83 -0.20 -18.28 20.78
CA LYS A 83 -0.14 -19.72 20.43
C LYS A 83 -0.22 -19.92 18.91
N VAL A 84 0.76 -20.55 18.24
CA VAL A 84 1.05 -21.98 18.38
C VAL A 84 2.52 -22.28 18.05
N LYS A 85 3.09 -23.09 18.95
CA LYS A 85 4.38 -23.78 18.87
C LYS A 85 4.47 -24.74 17.68
N ALA A 86 5.69 -24.87 17.16
CA ALA A 86 6.28 -26.06 16.53
C ALA A 86 5.61 -26.60 15.25
N VAL A 87 6.37 -26.65 14.15
CA VAL A 87 7.03 -27.87 13.67
C VAL A 87 7.85 -27.54 12.41
N LYS A 88 8.97 -28.26 12.33
CA LYS A 88 10.15 -28.20 11.46
C LYS A 88 9.93 -29.10 10.22
N ILE A 89 10.63 -28.78 9.10
CA ILE A 89 11.23 -29.70 8.07
C ILE A 89 10.84 -29.45 6.59
N GLU A 90 11.92 -29.18 5.81
CA GLU A 90 12.30 -29.45 4.39
C GLU A 90 11.26 -29.40 3.25
N ASP A 91 11.42 -28.57 2.21
CA ASP A 91 12.36 -28.59 1.06
C ASP A 91 11.99 -29.51 -0.11
N LYS A 92 11.27 -28.97 -1.11
CA LYS A 92 11.63 -28.98 -2.55
C LYS A 92 10.63 -28.13 -3.37
N PRO A 93 11.04 -27.45 -4.45
CA PRO A 93 10.20 -26.54 -5.22
C PRO A 93 9.31 -27.34 -6.18
N LYS A 94 7.99 -27.11 -6.13
CA LYS A 94 7.06 -27.66 -7.12
C LYS A 94 6.24 -26.53 -7.74
N GLU A 95 6.54 -26.31 -9.00
CA GLU A 95 5.76 -25.64 -10.03
C GLU A 95 4.28 -26.06 -9.92
N VAL A 96 3.35 -25.10 -9.77
CA VAL A 96 1.91 -25.38 -9.83
C VAL A 96 1.22 -24.42 -10.79
N LYS A 97 0.67 -25.08 -11.81
CA LYS A 97 -0.25 -24.64 -12.86
C LYS A 97 -1.34 -23.68 -12.38
N ALA A 98 -1.67 -22.77 -13.29
CA ALA A 98 -2.88 -21.96 -13.27
C ALA A 98 -4.15 -22.82 -13.37
N GLU A 99 -5.01 -22.69 -12.37
CA GLU A 99 -6.47 -22.91 -12.46
C GLU A 99 -7.17 -21.74 -11.72
N PRO A 100 -8.35 -21.30 -12.19
CA PRO A 100 -9.05 -20.15 -11.64
C PRO A 100 -9.75 -20.55 -10.33
N VAL A 101 -9.39 -19.91 -9.22
CA VAL A 101 -10.05 -20.06 -7.93
C VAL A 101 -10.57 -18.70 -7.49
N ASP A 102 -11.88 -18.56 -7.67
CA ASP A 102 -12.79 -17.68 -6.92
C ASP A 102 -12.75 -18.07 -5.42
N GLU A 103 -13.08 -17.14 -4.52
CA GLU A 103 -13.20 -17.29 -3.05
C GLU A 103 -11.96 -16.99 -2.17
N GLY A 104 -11.43 -15.77 -2.29
CA GLY A 104 -10.73 -15.11 -1.19
C GLY A 104 -10.43 -13.65 -1.52
N PRO A 105 -10.49 -12.70 -0.56
CA PRO A 105 -10.11 -11.32 -0.83
C PRO A 105 -8.68 -11.29 -1.37
N PRO A 106 -8.38 -10.43 -2.36
CA PRO A 106 -7.05 -10.33 -2.93
C PRO A 106 -6.03 -10.08 -1.83
N LYS A 107 -5.03 -10.97 -1.72
CA LYS A 107 -3.94 -10.85 -0.72
C LYS A 107 -2.84 -9.89 -1.19
N TYR A 108 -3.25 -8.89 -1.95
CA TYR A 108 -2.42 -7.79 -2.38
C TYR A 108 -3.26 -6.51 -2.39
N SER A 109 -2.61 -5.38 -2.11
CA SER A 109 -3.19 -4.06 -2.23
C SER A 109 -2.39 -3.27 -3.27
N LYS A 110 -3.09 -2.71 -4.26
CA LYS A 110 -2.50 -1.78 -5.22
C LYS A 110 -2.95 -0.36 -4.88
N THR A 111 -1.98 0.55 -4.80
CA THR A 111 -2.20 1.98 -4.68
C THR A 111 -1.57 2.68 -5.88
N THR A 112 -2.36 3.30 -6.76
CA THR A 112 -1.82 4.03 -7.90
C THR A 112 -1.25 5.39 -7.44
N LEU A 113 0.06 5.58 -7.56
CA LEU A 113 0.75 6.83 -7.21
C LEU A 113 0.66 7.84 -8.36
N LYS A 114 0.86 7.36 -9.59
CA LYS A 114 0.80 8.17 -10.80
C LYS A 114 -0.08 7.46 -11.81
N LYS A 115 -1.16 8.12 -12.22
CA LYS A 115 -2.07 7.57 -13.22
C LYS A 115 -1.34 7.49 -14.56
N GLY A 116 -1.43 6.32 -15.20
CA GLY A 116 -0.96 6.13 -16.57
C GLY A 116 -2.01 6.57 -17.59
N ASP A 117 -1.86 6.04 -18.80
CA ASP A 117 -2.66 6.36 -19.98
C ASP A 117 -4.08 5.77 -19.95
N LYS A 118 -4.38 4.86 -18.99
CA LYS A 118 -5.68 4.16 -18.79
C LYS A 118 -6.24 3.38 -19.98
N THR A 119 -5.62 3.48 -21.13
CA THR A 119 -6.06 2.86 -22.39
C THR A 119 -5.23 1.62 -22.69
N ASN A 120 -3.93 1.71 -22.45
CA ASN A 120 -2.97 0.64 -22.69
C ASN A 120 -2.77 -0.18 -21.41
N ILE A 121 -3.62 -1.18 -21.20
CA ILE A 121 -3.57 -2.12 -20.06
C ILE A 121 -3.03 -3.46 -20.58
N PRO A 122 -2.02 -4.08 -19.93
CA PRO A 122 -1.41 -5.30 -20.42
C PRO A 122 -2.36 -6.48 -20.22
N LYS A 123 -2.37 -7.41 -21.16
CA LYS A 123 -3.14 -8.65 -21.12
C LYS A 123 -2.23 -9.83 -20.81
N LYS A 124 -2.85 -10.92 -20.37
CA LYS A 124 -2.17 -12.18 -20.13
C LYS A 124 -1.41 -12.63 -21.39
N GLY A 125 -0.08 -12.75 -21.27
CA GLY A 125 0.84 -13.12 -22.34
C GLY A 125 1.65 -11.96 -22.91
N ASP A 126 1.23 -10.71 -22.69
CA ASP A 126 1.94 -9.50 -23.15
C ASP A 126 3.26 -9.32 -22.40
N THR A 127 4.23 -8.74 -23.09
CA THR A 127 5.54 -8.41 -22.54
C THR A 127 5.52 -7.00 -21.98
N VAL A 128 5.55 -6.87 -20.66
CA VAL A 128 5.64 -5.55 -20.00
C VAL A 128 7.08 -5.22 -19.70
N SER A 129 7.42 -3.94 -19.78
CA SER A 129 8.69 -3.39 -19.31
C SER A 129 8.41 -2.39 -18.20
N CYS A 130 8.95 -2.64 -17.01
CA CYS A 130 8.72 -1.79 -15.85
C CYS A 130 9.99 -1.54 -15.02
N TRP A 131 9.98 -0.43 -14.29
CA TRP A 131 10.91 -0.17 -13.20
C TRP A 131 10.27 -0.55 -11.90
N TYR A 132 11.07 -1.05 -10.95
CA TYR A 132 10.54 -1.32 -9.63
C TYR A 132 11.57 -1.18 -8.52
N THR A 133 11.06 -0.95 -7.31
CA THR A 133 11.81 -1.00 -6.06
C THR A 133 11.01 -1.81 -5.06
N GLY A 134 11.58 -2.94 -4.63
CA GLY A 134 11.07 -3.82 -3.58
C GLY A 134 11.69 -3.49 -2.23
N SER A 135 10.83 -3.24 -1.25
CA SER A 135 11.18 -2.93 0.13
C SER A 135 10.36 -3.77 1.10
N LEU A 136 10.94 -4.08 2.24
CA LEU A 136 10.23 -4.70 3.37
C LEU A 136 9.39 -3.64 4.09
N GLU A 137 8.49 -4.07 4.98
CA GLU A 137 7.69 -3.16 5.82
C GLU A 137 8.54 -2.22 6.68
N ASP A 138 9.74 -2.67 7.06
CA ASP A 138 10.75 -1.89 7.78
C ASP A 138 11.40 -0.79 6.90
N GLY A 139 11.08 -0.73 5.61
CA GLY A 139 11.69 0.21 4.65
C GLY A 139 13.02 -0.28 4.09
N THR A 140 13.52 -1.42 4.57
CA THR A 140 14.71 -2.09 4.02
C THR A 140 14.47 -2.48 2.56
N VAL A 141 15.16 -1.82 1.63
CA VAL A 141 15.12 -2.15 0.19
C VAL A 141 15.90 -3.44 -0.04
N PHE A 142 15.20 -4.50 -0.46
CA PHE A 142 15.82 -5.80 -0.75
C PHE A 142 16.15 -5.96 -2.23
N ASP A 143 15.41 -5.28 -3.12
CA ASP A 143 15.63 -5.37 -4.56
C ASP A 143 15.22 -4.06 -5.26
N THR A 144 15.96 -3.63 -6.27
CA THR A 144 15.57 -2.47 -7.09
C THR A 144 16.21 -2.54 -8.46
N ASN A 145 15.41 -2.27 -9.49
CA ASN A 145 15.90 -2.10 -10.85
C ASN A 145 15.90 -0.62 -11.27
N VAL A 146 15.48 0.31 -10.41
CA VAL A 146 15.47 1.74 -10.76
C VAL A 146 16.91 2.25 -10.92
N PRO A 147 17.24 2.97 -12.02
CA PRO A 147 18.55 3.60 -12.16
C PRO A 147 18.79 4.61 -11.04
N SER A 148 19.61 4.26 -10.07
CA SER A 148 20.13 5.24 -9.12
C SER A 148 20.92 6.30 -9.89
N ALA A 149 20.79 7.58 -9.52
CA ALA A 149 21.47 8.69 -10.19
C ALA A 149 23.00 8.49 -10.33
N ALA A 150 23.60 7.64 -9.48
CA ALA A 150 25.00 7.25 -9.53
C ALA A 150 25.34 6.22 -10.63
N LYS A 151 24.40 5.34 -11.02
CA LYS A 151 24.56 4.41 -12.15
C LYS A 151 24.02 5.07 -13.41
N LYS A 152 24.92 5.59 -14.24
CA LYS A 152 24.64 6.18 -15.57
C LYS A 152 23.40 5.55 -16.23
N LYS A 153 22.35 6.36 -16.42
CA LYS A 153 21.09 6.03 -17.13
C LYS A 153 21.26 5.29 -18.48
N LYS A 154 22.46 5.31 -19.07
CA LYS A 154 22.80 4.63 -20.33
C LYS A 154 22.88 3.10 -20.26
N GLN A 155 22.98 2.49 -19.07
CA GLN A 155 23.04 1.02 -18.93
C GLN A 155 21.85 0.41 -18.20
N ALA A 156 21.00 1.22 -17.58
CA ALA A 156 19.81 0.69 -16.92
C ALA A 156 18.77 0.31 -17.98
N LYS A 157 18.34 -0.95 -17.96
CA LYS A 157 17.25 -1.45 -18.78
C LYS A 157 16.06 -1.80 -17.88
N PRO A 158 14.83 -1.40 -18.25
CA PRO A 158 13.65 -1.79 -17.51
C PRO A 158 13.53 -3.32 -17.49
N LEU A 159 12.93 -3.86 -16.43
CA LEU A 159 12.71 -5.29 -16.32
C LEU A 159 11.59 -5.66 -17.30
N SER A 160 11.91 -6.52 -18.28
CA SER A 160 10.96 -6.98 -19.28
C SER A 160 10.57 -8.44 -19.02
N PHE A 161 9.27 -8.70 -18.86
CA PHE A 161 8.75 -10.06 -18.66
C PHE A 161 7.31 -10.17 -19.15
N LYS A 162 6.84 -11.42 -19.32
CA LYS A 162 5.46 -11.69 -19.71
C LYS A 162 4.55 -11.74 -18.49
N VAL A 163 3.46 -10.97 -18.50
CA VAL A 163 2.44 -10.97 -17.43
C VAL A 163 1.38 -12.05 -17.67
N GLY A 164 0.71 -12.50 -16.61
CA GLY A 164 -0.38 -13.47 -16.71
C GLY A 164 0.08 -14.93 -16.86
N VAL A 165 1.39 -15.19 -16.86
CA VAL A 165 1.98 -16.50 -17.19
C VAL A 165 2.82 -17.09 -16.05
N GLY A 166 2.73 -16.52 -14.84
CA GLY A 166 3.42 -17.04 -13.66
C GLY A 166 4.94 -16.88 -13.69
N LYS A 167 5.45 -15.87 -14.42
CA LYS A 167 6.88 -15.52 -14.43
C LYS A 167 7.30 -14.71 -13.20
N VAL A 168 6.33 -14.10 -12.53
CA VAL A 168 6.49 -13.31 -11.31
C VAL A 168 5.54 -13.81 -10.23
N ILE A 169 5.69 -13.30 -9.01
CA ILE A 169 4.81 -13.65 -7.88
C ILE A 169 3.35 -13.31 -8.22
N ARG A 170 2.40 -14.08 -7.67
CA ARG A 170 0.98 -13.96 -8.01
C ARG A 170 0.43 -12.55 -7.79
N GLY A 171 0.86 -11.87 -6.72
CA GLY A 171 0.47 -10.48 -6.47
C GLY A 171 0.93 -9.50 -7.55
N TRP A 172 2.10 -9.73 -8.15
CA TRP A 172 2.59 -8.92 -9.28
C TRP A 172 1.78 -9.17 -10.55
N ASP A 173 1.53 -10.44 -10.84
CA ASP A 173 0.83 -10.87 -12.05
C ASP A 173 -0.57 -10.24 -12.10
N GLU A 174 -1.30 -10.32 -10.99
CA GLU A 174 -2.65 -9.73 -10.85
C GLU A 174 -2.61 -8.20 -10.83
N ALA A 175 -1.68 -7.60 -10.09
CA ALA A 175 -1.60 -6.16 -9.98
C ALA A 175 -1.26 -5.48 -11.30
N LEU A 176 -0.31 -6.02 -12.07
CA LEU A 176 0.14 -5.43 -13.33
C LEU A 176 -0.93 -5.49 -14.41
N LEU A 177 -1.77 -6.52 -14.42
CA LEU A 177 -2.94 -6.61 -15.31
C LEU A 177 -3.95 -5.49 -15.07
N THR A 178 -3.89 -4.81 -13.92
CA THR A 178 -4.74 -3.65 -13.62
C THR A 178 -4.02 -2.31 -13.83
N MET A 179 -2.74 -2.31 -14.21
CA MET A 179 -1.96 -1.09 -14.43
C MET A 179 -2.01 -0.66 -15.88
N SER A 180 -1.84 0.63 -16.11
CA SER A 180 -1.78 1.21 -17.45
C SER A 180 -0.35 1.58 -17.85
N LYS A 181 -0.07 1.68 -19.14
CA LYS A 181 1.20 2.26 -19.63
C LYS A 181 1.44 3.65 -19.03
N GLY A 182 2.64 3.86 -18.49
CA GLY A 182 3.03 5.09 -17.80
C GLY A 182 2.51 5.21 -16.37
N GLU A 183 1.79 4.20 -15.85
CA GLU A 183 1.29 4.18 -14.48
C GLU A 183 2.42 3.84 -13.50
N THR A 184 2.49 4.58 -12.40
CA THR A 184 3.29 4.21 -11.23
C THR A 184 2.33 3.79 -10.12
N ALA A 185 2.51 2.59 -9.58
CA ALA A 185 1.70 2.08 -8.48
C ALA A 185 2.58 1.42 -7.43
N ARG A 186 2.15 1.52 -6.18
CA ARG A 186 2.71 0.81 -5.04
C ARG A 186 1.86 -0.42 -4.79
N LEU A 187 2.49 -1.57 -4.85
CA LEU A 187 1.95 -2.89 -4.65
C LEU A 187 2.40 -3.40 -3.29
N GLU A 188 1.47 -3.71 -2.44
CA GLU A 188 1.69 -4.34 -1.17
C GLU A 188 1.21 -5.76 -1.27
N ILE A 189 2.10 -6.73 -1.17
CA ILE A 189 1.80 -8.13 -1.43
C ILE A 189 2.08 -8.90 -0.16
N GLU A 190 1.03 -9.54 0.34
CA GLU A 190 1.13 -10.43 1.49
C GLU A 190 2.07 -11.59 1.16
N PRO A 191 2.78 -12.12 2.17
CA PRO A 191 3.72 -13.23 1.96
C PRO A 191 3.07 -14.38 1.19
N GLU A 192 1.80 -14.70 1.45
CA GLU A 192 1.07 -15.79 0.78
C GLU A 192 1.01 -15.67 -0.75
N TRP A 193 1.03 -14.46 -1.30
CA TRP A 193 1.06 -14.20 -2.75
C TRP A 193 2.45 -13.73 -3.24
N ALA A 194 3.45 -13.80 -2.36
CA ALA A 194 4.86 -13.52 -2.58
C ALA A 194 5.74 -14.75 -2.28
N TYR A 195 6.59 -14.71 -1.24
CA TYR A 195 7.53 -15.79 -0.87
C TYR A 195 7.06 -16.67 0.29
N GLY A 196 5.85 -16.45 0.77
CA GLY A 196 5.16 -17.26 1.78
C GLY A 196 5.84 -17.29 3.13
N LYS A 197 5.50 -18.34 3.90
CA LYS A 197 6.09 -18.63 5.21
C LYS A 197 7.58 -18.95 5.16
N LYS A 198 8.12 -19.26 3.97
CA LYS A 198 9.54 -19.57 3.77
C LYS A 198 10.39 -18.29 3.67
N GLY A 199 9.79 -17.18 3.21
CA GLY A 199 10.54 -15.97 2.90
C GLY A 199 11.55 -16.21 1.77
N LEU A 200 12.52 -15.31 1.63
CA LEU A 200 13.62 -15.47 0.69
C LEU A 200 14.95 -15.09 1.38
N PRO A 201 15.64 -16.06 1.99
CA PRO A 201 16.87 -15.78 2.74
C PRO A 201 17.98 -15.18 1.85
N ASP A 202 18.00 -15.51 0.56
CA ASP A 202 18.97 -15.00 -0.43
C ASP A 202 18.92 -13.47 -0.58
N SER A 203 17.71 -12.91 -0.56
CA SER A 203 17.46 -11.46 -0.60
C SER A 203 17.19 -10.86 0.78
N LYS A 204 17.56 -11.57 1.86
CA LYS A 204 17.33 -11.15 3.26
C LYS A 204 15.85 -10.89 3.59
N ILE A 205 14.93 -11.54 2.87
CA ILE A 205 13.49 -11.42 3.09
C ILE A 205 13.09 -12.41 4.19
N PRO A 206 12.61 -11.94 5.35
CA PRO A 206 12.22 -12.83 6.43
C PRO A 206 10.99 -13.68 6.07
N PRO A 207 10.77 -14.80 6.78
CA PRO A 207 9.55 -15.60 6.63
C PRO A 207 8.33 -14.76 6.97
N ASN A 208 7.23 -14.93 6.22
CA ASN A 208 6.01 -14.12 6.36
C ASN A 208 6.21 -12.61 6.18
N ALA A 209 7.27 -12.19 5.49
CA ALA A 209 7.44 -10.79 5.16
C ALA A 209 6.43 -10.34 4.10
N LYS A 210 5.69 -9.29 4.41
CA LYS A 210 4.96 -8.53 3.40
C LYS A 210 5.95 -7.73 2.57
N LEU A 211 5.72 -7.71 1.27
CA LEU A 211 6.59 -7.02 0.32
C LEU A 211 5.90 -5.79 -0.22
N ILE A 212 6.63 -4.69 -0.24
CA ILE A 212 6.16 -3.43 -0.76
C ILE A 212 6.98 -3.12 -2.01
N PHE A 213 6.33 -3.15 -3.16
CA PHE A 213 6.93 -2.85 -4.43
C PHE A 213 6.37 -1.55 -5.00
N GLU A 214 7.21 -0.59 -5.30
CA GLU A 214 6.81 0.51 -6.17
C GLU A 214 7.18 0.13 -7.60
N VAL A 215 6.19 0.11 -8.49
CA VAL A 215 6.35 -0.31 -9.89
C VAL A 215 5.92 0.82 -10.82
N GLU A 216 6.73 1.12 -11.82
CA GLU A 216 6.42 2.05 -12.90
C GLU A 216 6.39 1.30 -14.23
N LEU A 217 5.24 1.28 -14.88
CA LEU A 217 5.07 0.60 -16.15
C LEU A 217 5.51 1.52 -17.30
N VAL A 218 6.58 1.15 -17.99
CA VAL A 218 7.19 1.98 -19.05
C VAL A 218 6.57 1.67 -20.40
N SER A 219 6.49 0.38 -20.74
CA SER A 219 6.02 -0.11 -22.04
C SER A 219 5.32 -1.45 -21.92
N ILE A 220 4.46 -1.74 -22.90
CA ILE A 220 3.76 -3.01 -23.09
C ILE A 220 3.97 -3.36 -24.57
N ASP A 221 4.32 -4.61 -24.85
CA ASP A 221 4.56 -5.19 -26.19
C ASP A 221 3.76 -6.48 -26.38
#